data_AF-A0A2D4ER59-F1
#
_entry.id   AF-A0A2D4ER59-F1
#
_cell.length_a   1.000
_cell.length_b   1.000
_cell.length_c   1.000
_cell.angle_alpha   90.00
_cell.angle_beta   90.00
_cell.angle_gamma   90.00
#
_symmetry.space_group_name_H-M   'P 1'
#
loop_
_entity.id
_entity.type
_entity.pdbx_description
1 polymer ?
#
loop_
_entity_poly.entity_id
_entity_poly.type
_entity_poly.pdbx_seq_one_letter_code
_entity_poly.pdbx_strand_id
1 'polypeptide(L)'
;TWGEARAEPVFCKLRGRFSSASWGPWLKLAPEMPRRLSTPAKAGPVLNEAGWMEGTARIVDKNIYIVQGEINTVIGAIKRSARWSTHVRLDEERDPLLHSFSILKEVLNNVTELSAIEPIVFLRPFLEVIRSEDTTGPITGLALTSVNKFLSYGLIDSNHEGAAEGMENLADAVTHARFVGTDPASDEVVLMKILQVLRTLLLAPVGAHLTNESVCEIMQSCFRICFEMRLSGRSAM
;
A
#
# COMPACT_ATOMS: atom_id res chain seq x y z
N THR A 1 -12.25 22.66 -5.61
CA THR A 1 -13.67 22.53 -5.25
C THR A 1 -14.21 21.10 -5.32
N TRP A 2 -13.55 20.13 -5.98
CA TRP A 2 -13.98 18.71 -6.00
C TRP A 2 -13.44 17.82 -4.86
N GLY A 3 -12.44 18.30 -4.10
CA GLY A 3 -11.84 17.57 -2.96
C GLY A 3 -12.64 17.71 -1.65
N GLU A 4 -13.25 18.87 -1.40
CA GLU A 4 -14.11 19.11 -0.23
C GLU A 4 -15.38 18.27 -0.25
N ALA A 5 -15.97 18.07 -1.43
CA ALA A 5 -17.22 17.31 -1.59
C ALA A 5 -17.08 15.80 -1.36
N ARG A 6 -15.86 15.22 -1.38
CA ARG A 6 -15.61 13.80 -1.03
C ARG A 6 -15.16 13.58 0.41
N ALA A 7 -14.67 14.62 1.08
CA ALA A 7 -14.46 14.58 2.51
C ALA A 7 -15.82 14.58 3.25
N GLU A 8 -16.80 15.34 2.77
CA GLU A 8 -18.10 15.47 3.44
C GLU A 8 -18.83 14.16 3.77
N PRO A 9 -18.94 13.14 2.91
CA PRO A 9 -19.62 11.88 3.26
C PRO A 9 -18.90 11.09 4.36
N VAL A 10 -17.56 11.10 4.35
CA VAL A 10 -16.71 10.44 5.36
C VAL A 10 -16.77 11.20 6.69
N PHE A 11 -16.73 12.54 6.64
CA PHE A 11 -16.88 13.41 7.81
C PHE A 11 -18.32 13.41 8.36
N CYS A 12 -19.36 13.29 7.53
CA CYS A 12 -20.77 13.19 7.96
C CYS A 12 -21.07 11.88 8.68
N LYS A 13 -20.47 10.74 8.24
CA LYS A 13 -20.58 9.47 8.98
C LYS A 13 -19.93 9.54 10.38
N LEU A 14 -18.91 10.38 10.55
CA LEU A 14 -18.15 10.50 11.81
C LEU A 14 -18.65 11.61 12.74
N ARG A 15 -19.40 12.60 12.23
CA ARG A 15 -19.93 13.75 13.00
C ARG A 15 -20.96 13.35 14.08
N GLY A 16 -21.53 12.14 14.02
CA GLY A 16 -22.51 11.66 14.99
C GLY A 16 -21.94 11.00 16.26
N ARG A 17 -20.62 10.76 16.37
CA ARG A 17 -20.05 9.95 17.48
C ARG A 17 -18.85 10.53 18.23
N PHE A 18 -18.23 11.64 17.80
CA PHE A 18 -17.06 12.19 18.48
C PHE A 18 -17.08 13.73 18.60
N SER A 19 -16.57 14.22 19.73
CA SER A 19 -16.47 15.66 20.07
C SER A 19 -15.53 16.42 19.12
N SER A 20 -15.87 17.66 18.80
CA SER A 20 -15.18 18.55 17.84
C SER A 20 -13.70 18.81 18.15
N ALA A 21 -13.25 18.55 19.39
CA ALA A 21 -11.90 18.84 19.85
C ALA A 21 -10.81 17.86 19.36
N SER A 22 -11.15 16.64 18.94
CA SER A 22 -10.17 15.64 18.49
C SER A 22 -9.71 15.81 17.03
N TRP A 23 -10.39 16.68 16.27
CA TRP A 23 -10.23 16.82 14.81
C TRP A 23 -9.21 17.87 14.38
N GLY A 24 -8.89 18.83 15.25
CA GLY A 24 -8.03 19.98 14.94
C GLY A 24 -6.64 19.62 14.37
N PRO A 25 -5.92 18.61 14.89
CA PRO A 25 -4.62 18.21 14.37
C PRO A 25 -4.70 17.52 12.98
N TRP A 26 -5.77 16.77 12.72
CA TRP A 26 -5.94 16.00 11.48
C TRP A 26 -6.27 16.88 10.28
N LEU A 27 -7.06 17.94 10.48
CA LEU A 27 -7.38 18.94 9.45
C LEU A 27 -6.15 19.79 9.04
N LYS A 28 -5.20 20.00 9.96
CA LYS A 28 -3.95 20.76 9.70
C LYS A 28 -2.88 19.94 8.96
N LEU A 29 -3.05 18.63 8.86
CA LEU A 29 -2.12 17.68 8.23
C LEU A 29 -2.57 17.24 6.83
N ALA A 30 -3.55 17.91 6.22
CA ALA A 30 -3.90 17.69 4.82
C ALA A 30 -2.89 18.42 3.92
N PRO A 31 -2.00 17.74 3.17
CA PRO A 31 -1.19 18.40 2.17
C PRO A 31 -2.09 18.79 0.99
N GLU A 32 -1.85 19.97 0.42
CA GLU A 32 -2.41 20.34 -0.87
C GLU A 32 -1.96 19.33 -1.94
N MET A 33 -2.92 18.56 -2.44
CA MET A 33 -2.72 17.69 -3.60
C MET A 33 -2.34 18.55 -4.82
N PRO A 34 -1.35 18.16 -5.64
CA PRO A 34 -1.12 18.77 -6.94
C PRO A 34 -2.37 18.59 -7.81
N ARG A 35 -2.79 19.66 -8.49
CA ARG A 35 -3.85 19.58 -9.50
C ARG A 35 -3.41 18.61 -10.59
N ARG A 36 -4.30 17.68 -10.98
CA ARG A 36 -4.11 16.82 -12.16
C ARG A 36 -3.71 17.69 -13.35
N LEU A 37 -2.59 17.35 -14.00
CA LEU A 37 -2.41 17.71 -15.39
C LEU A 37 -3.50 16.99 -16.19
N SER A 38 -4.28 17.75 -16.96
CA SER A 38 -5.22 17.21 -17.93
C SER A 38 -4.49 16.29 -18.89
N THR A 39 -4.83 15.00 -18.90
CA THR A 39 -4.48 14.10 -20.00
C THR A 39 -5.17 14.61 -21.27
N PRO A 40 -4.45 14.89 -22.37
CA PRO A 40 -5.12 15.17 -23.63
C PRO A 40 -5.85 13.90 -24.10
N ALA A 41 -6.98 14.09 -24.79
CA ALA A 41 -7.77 13.02 -25.36
C ALA A 41 -6.90 12.06 -26.20
N LYS A 42 -7.09 10.76 -26.03
CA LYS A 42 -6.51 9.73 -26.90
C LYS A 42 -6.94 10.03 -28.34
N ALA A 43 -6.02 10.49 -29.18
CA ALA A 43 -6.19 10.46 -30.62
C ALA A 43 -6.21 8.98 -31.04
N GLY A 44 -7.27 8.57 -31.76
CA GLY A 44 -7.31 7.26 -32.39
C GLY A 44 -6.19 7.11 -33.44
N PRO A 45 -5.84 5.88 -33.83
CA PRO A 45 -4.79 5.66 -34.82
C PRO A 45 -5.17 6.29 -36.16
N VAL A 46 -4.30 7.15 -36.67
CA VAL A 46 -4.36 7.70 -38.04
C VAL A 46 -3.65 6.70 -38.95
N LEU A 47 -4.37 6.11 -39.91
CA LEU A 47 -3.75 5.30 -40.97
C LEU A 47 -2.88 6.20 -41.86
N ASN A 48 -1.65 5.77 -42.15
CA ASN A 48 -0.87 6.28 -43.27
C ASN A 48 -0.95 5.30 -44.45
N GLU A 49 -0.82 5.82 -45.67
CA GLU A 49 -1.04 5.07 -46.92
C GLU A 49 0.15 4.21 -47.37
N ALA A 50 1.13 3.96 -46.51
CA ALA A 50 2.34 3.22 -46.84
C ALA A 50 2.40 1.92 -46.02
N GLY A 51 1.75 0.86 -46.53
CA GLY A 51 1.58 -0.46 -45.92
C GLY A 51 2.86 -1.18 -45.48
N TRP A 52 3.47 -0.69 -44.40
CA TRP A 52 4.45 -1.38 -43.57
C TRP A 52 3.78 -1.76 -42.26
N MET A 53 3.99 -3.01 -41.83
CA MET A 53 3.59 -3.44 -40.49
C MET A 53 4.36 -2.60 -39.46
N GLU A 54 3.69 -1.58 -38.92
CA GLU A 54 4.14 -0.89 -37.71
C GLU A 54 4.25 -1.99 -36.64
N GLY A 55 5.47 -2.39 -36.34
CA GLY A 55 5.74 -3.26 -35.21
C GLY A 55 5.21 -2.54 -33.99
N THR A 56 4.03 -2.95 -33.50
CA THR A 56 3.48 -2.50 -32.24
C THR A 56 4.45 -2.96 -31.16
N ALA A 57 5.47 -2.15 -30.89
CA ALA A 57 6.23 -2.23 -29.66
C ALA A 57 5.17 -2.27 -28.56
N ARG A 58 5.04 -3.40 -27.87
CA ARG A 58 4.09 -3.55 -26.77
C ARG A 58 4.49 -2.50 -25.74
N ILE A 59 3.77 -1.38 -25.69
CA ILE A 59 3.97 -0.37 -24.68
C ILE A 59 3.42 -0.97 -23.40
N VAL A 60 4.30 -1.57 -22.60
CA VAL A 60 3.96 -2.12 -21.30
C VAL A 60 3.62 -0.95 -20.37
N ASP A 61 2.52 -1.07 -19.65
CA ASP A 61 2.05 -0.06 -18.70
C ASP A 61 3.16 0.32 -17.71
N LYS A 62 3.44 1.62 -17.58
CA LYS A 62 4.41 2.16 -16.62
C LYS A 62 4.15 1.66 -15.20
N ASN A 63 2.90 1.43 -14.84
CA ASN A 63 2.51 0.95 -13.51
C ASN A 63 3.08 -0.44 -13.20
N ILE A 64 3.25 -1.30 -14.21
CA ILE A 64 3.87 -2.63 -14.03
C ILE A 64 5.30 -2.48 -13.52
N TYR A 65 6.07 -1.53 -14.08
CA TYR A 65 7.44 -1.28 -13.64
C TYR A 65 7.53 -0.71 -12.21
N ILE A 66 6.51 0.04 -11.77
CA ILE A 66 6.43 0.50 -10.37
C ILE A 66 6.31 -0.72 -9.45
N VAL A 67 5.37 -1.62 -9.73
CA VAL A 67 5.18 -2.84 -8.92
C VAL A 67 6.43 -3.71 -8.95
N GLN A 68 7.02 -3.94 -10.13
CA GLN A 68 8.27 -4.71 -10.26
C GLN A 68 9.44 -4.10 -9.46
N GLY A 69 9.58 -2.77 -9.47
CA GLY A 69 10.59 -2.05 -8.69
C GLY A 69 10.43 -2.25 -7.18
N GLU A 70 9.19 -2.15 -6.68
CA GLU A 70 8.88 -2.40 -5.27
C GLU A 70 9.12 -3.87 -4.88
N ILE A 71 8.73 -4.83 -5.74
CA ILE A 71 9.02 -6.26 -5.53
C ILE A 71 10.52 -6.49 -5.35
N ASN A 72 11.35 -5.95 -6.25
CA ASN A 72 12.80 -6.12 -6.18
C ASN A 72 13.41 -5.50 -4.92
N THR A 73 12.84 -4.38 -4.46
CA THR A 73 13.26 -3.71 -3.22
C THR A 73 13.02 -4.60 -2.00
N VAL A 74 11.82 -5.18 -1.88
CA VAL A 74 11.44 -6.04 -0.74
C VAL A 74 12.20 -7.38 -0.77
N ILE A 75 12.23 -8.07 -1.92
CA ILE A 75 13.02 -9.31 -2.09
C ILE A 75 14.49 -9.07 -1.72
N GLY A 76 15.06 -7.96 -2.19
CA GLY A 76 16.45 -7.62 -1.91
C GLY A 76 16.73 -7.44 -0.42
N ALA A 77 15.75 -6.98 0.36
CA ALA A 77 15.85 -6.87 1.81
C ALA A 77 15.70 -8.22 2.51
N ILE A 78 14.72 -9.03 2.14
CA ILE A 78 14.50 -10.38 2.68
C ILE A 78 15.77 -11.24 2.51
N LYS A 79 16.32 -11.28 1.29
CA LYS A 79 17.55 -12.04 0.99
C LYS A 79 18.78 -11.52 1.75
N ARG A 80 18.87 -10.21 1.99
CA ARG A 80 19.97 -9.64 2.80
C ARG A 80 19.85 -10.01 4.27
N SER A 81 18.63 -10.09 4.80
CA SER A 81 18.38 -10.50 6.18
C SER A 81 18.74 -11.97 6.39
N ALA A 82 18.37 -12.85 5.46
CA ALA A 82 18.73 -14.27 5.50
C ALA A 82 20.25 -14.51 5.57
N ARG A 83 21.05 -13.66 4.88
CA ARG A 83 22.52 -13.76 4.88
C ARG A 83 23.18 -13.51 6.23
N TRP A 84 22.54 -12.75 7.13
CA TRP A 84 23.09 -12.49 8.48
C TRP A 84 22.64 -13.55 9.49
N SER A 85 21.68 -14.40 9.13
CA SER A 85 21.32 -15.59 9.91
C SER A 85 22.28 -16.72 9.54
N THR A 86 23.24 -17.00 10.42
CA THR A 86 24.42 -17.86 10.18
C THR A 86 24.12 -19.36 9.92
N HIS A 87 22.87 -19.74 9.63
CA HIS A 87 22.47 -21.15 9.49
C HIS A 87 21.55 -21.50 8.31
N VAL A 88 21.34 -20.60 7.33
CA VAL A 88 20.24 -20.73 6.36
C VAL A 88 20.67 -20.44 4.91
N ARG A 89 21.64 -21.17 4.37
CA ARG A 89 21.94 -21.12 2.91
C ARG A 89 21.12 -22.11 2.07
N LEU A 90 20.38 -23.01 2.71
CA LEU A 90 19.61 -24.07 2.04
C LEU A 90 18.09 -23.83 2.04
N ASP A 91 17.61 -22.75 2.66
CA ASP A 91 16.16 -22.50 2.86
C ASP A 91 15.64 -21.27 2.09
N GLU A 92 16.49 -20.55 1.34
CA GLU A 92 16.05 -19.42 0.49
C GLU A 92 15.01 -19.84 -0.57
N GLU A 93 14.98 -21.13 -0.93
CA GLU A 93 14.02 -21.71 -1.89
C GLU A 93 12.69 -22.12 -1.26
N ARG A 94 12.62 -22.20 0.08
CA ARG A 94 11.41 -22.58 0.83
C ARG A 94 10.73 -21.42 1.53
N ASP A 95 11.33 -20.23 1.53
CA ASP A 95 10.69 -19.05 2.12
C ASP A 95 9.38 -18.75 1.37
N PRO A 96 8.21 -18.91 2.03
CA PRO A 96 6.92 -18.71 1.39
C PRO A 96 6.74 -17.28 0.87
N LEU A 97 7.37 -16.29 1.50
CA LEU A 97 7.30 -14.89 1.06
C LEU A 97 8.04 -14.70 -0.27
N LEU A 98 9.23 -15.28 -0.41
CA LEU A 98 9.98 -15.23 -1.66
C LEU A 98 9.26 -15.97 -2.79
N HIS A 99 8.59 -17.08 -2.47
CA HIS A 99 7.74 -17.79 -3.42
C HIS A 99 6.57 -16.91 -3.89
N SER A 100 5.83 -16.27 -2.98
CA SER A 100 4.70 -15.39 -3.34
C SER A 100 5.13 -14.26 -4.30
N PHE A 101 6.29 -13.65 -4.05
CA PHE A 101 6.83 -12.65 -4.97
C PHE A 101 7.29 -13.23 -6.32
N SER A 102 7.77 -14.47 -6.35
CA SER A 102 8.14 -15.15 -7.60
C SER A 102 6.92 -15.38 -8.49
N ILE A 103 5.80 -15.86 -7.92
CA ILE A 103 4.54 -16.00 -8.64
C ILE A 103 4.09 -14.65 -9.19
N LEU A 104 4.11 -13.59 -8.36
CA LEU A 104 3.70 -12.27 -8.81
C LEU A 104 4.56 -11.74 -9.97
N LYS A 105 5.88 -11.99 -9.95
CA LYS A 105 6.75 -11.64 -11.08
C LYS A 105 6.34 -12.36 -12.37
N GLU A 106 6.03 -13.64 -12.28
CA GLU A 106 5.57 -14.42 -13.43
C GLU A 106 4.26 -13.86 -14.00
N VAL A 107 3.30 -13.55 -13.14
CA VAL A 107 2.03 -12.92 -13.57
C VAL A 107 2.30 -11.58 -14.25
N LEU A 108 3.11 -10.71 -13.65
CA LEU A 108 3.42 -9.38 -14.20
C LEU A 108 4.18 -9.44 -15.54
N ASN A 109 4.97 -10.49 -15.78
CA ASN A 109 5.68 -10.67 -17.04
C ASN A 109 4.77 -11.14 -18.18
N ASN A 110 3.59 -11.69 -17.85
CA ASN A 110 2.63 -12.23 -18.82
C ASN A 110 1.51 -11.24 -19.18
N VAL A 111 1.49 -10.05 -18.57
CA VAL A 111 0.48 -9.01 -18.86
C VAL A 111 1.11 -7.76 -19.48
N THR A 112 0.31 -6.97 -20.18
CA THR A 112 0.72 -5.69 -20.76
C THR A 112 0.16 -4.47 -20.03
N GLU A 113 -0.94 -4.65 -19.29
CA GLU A 113 -1.64 -3.60 -18.54
C GLU A 113 -1.88 -4.05 -17.11
N LEU A 114 -1.62 -3.18 -16.12
CA LEU A 114 -1.84 -3.54 -14.71
C LEU A 114 -3.33 -3.70 -14.38
N SER A 115 -4.21 -2.95 -15.07
CA SER A 115 -5.66 -3.02 -14.91
C SER A 115 -6.28 -4.35 -15.34
N ALA A 116 -5.54 -5.21 -16.04
CA ALA A 116 -5.98 -6.56 -16.37
C ALA A 116 -5.82 -7.55 -15.21
N ILE A 117 -5.17 -7.14 -14.12
CA ILE A 117 -4.93 -7.96 -12.94
C ILE A 117 -5.76 -7.41 -11.78
N GLU A 118 -6.39 -8.29 -11.04
CA GLU A 118 -7.08 -7.93 -9.80
C GLU A 118 -6.11 -7.30 -8.78
N PRO A 119 -6.51 -6.21 -8.11
CA PRO A 119 -5.67 -5.52 -7.12
C PRO A 119 -5.06 -6.45 -6.06
N ILE A 120 -5.83 -7.43 -5.59
CA ILE A 120 -5.39 -8.36 -4.56
C ILE A 120 -4.19 -9.21 -5.01
N VAL A 121 -4.05 -9.52 -6.30
CA VAL A 121 -2.97 -10.37 -6.82
C VAL A 121 -1.61 -9.71 -6.60
N PHE A 122 -1.49 -8.41 -6.89
CA PHE A 122 -0.22 -7.70 -6.68
C PHE A 122 -0.04 -7.13 -5.28
N LEU A 123 -1.13 -6.97 -4.52
CA LEU A 123 -1.06 -6.56 -3.11
C LEU A 123 -0.63 -7.71 -2.19
N ARG A 124 -1.18 -8.91 -2.40
CA ARG A 124 -1.08 -10.04 -1.47
C ARG A 124 0.35 -10.35 -0.99
N PRO A 125 1.39 -10.44 -1.85
CA PRO A 125 2.74 -10.74 -1.37
C PRO A 125 3.30 -9.66 -0.42
N PHE A 126 2.92 -8.39 -0.59
CA PHE A 126 3.32 -7.33 0.34
C PHE A 126 2.52 -7.40 1.65
N LEU A 127 1.23 -7.75 1.57
CA LEU A 127 0.40 -7.92 2.76
C LEU A 127 0.87 -9.11 3.61
N GLU A 128 1.31 -10.20 2.99
CA GLU A 128 1.92 -11.35 3.67
C GLU A 128 3.18 -10.96 4.44
N VAL A 129 4.05 -10.13 3.85
CA VAL A 129 5.22 -9.55 4.56
C VAL A 129 4.76 -8.71 5.76
N ILE A 130 3.73 -7.88 5.60
CA ILE A 130 3.24 -6.99 6.69
C ILE A 130 2.66 -7.78 7.87
N ARG A 131 2.06 -8.95 7.61
CA ARG A 131 1.47 -9.82 8.62
C ARG A 131 2.45 -10.82 9.23
N SER A 132 3.61 -11.02 8.60
CA SER A 132 4.56 -12.04 9.01
C SER A 132 5.27 -11.64 10.31
N GLU A 133 5.11 -12.49 11.33
CA GLU A 133 5.75 -12.32 12.63
C GLU A 133 7.26 -12.52 12.59
N ASP A 134 7.78 -13.14 11.53
CA ASP A 134 9.20 -13.43 11.34
C ASP A 134 9.95 -12.33 10.57
N THR A 135 9.23 -11.32 10.06
CA THR A 135 9.84 -10.21 9.32
C THR A 135 10.33 -9.12 10.26
N THR A 136 11.53 -8.61 10.00
CA THR A 136 12.10 -7.52 10.81
C THR A 136 11.47 -6.18 10.45
N GLY A 137 11.43 -5.26 11.41
CA GLY A 137 10.90 -3.90 11.22
C GLY A 137 11.32 -3.23 9.91
N PRO A 138 12.61 -3.22 9.51
CA PRO A 138 13.04 -2.65 8.24
C PRO A 138 12.41 -3.30 6.99
N ILE A 139 12.21 -4.62 6.97
CA ILE A 139 11.56 -5.33 5.85
C ILE A 139 10.08 -4.97 5.80
N THR A 140 9.39 -5.07 6.93
CA THR A 140 7.97 -4.67 7.06
C THR A 140 7.77 -3.22 6.64
N GLY A 141 8.67 -2.34 7.06
CA GLY A 141 8.68 -0.93 6.70
C GLY A 141 8.86 -0.68 5.20
N LEU A 142 9.58 -1.54 4.47
CA LEU A 142 9.66 -1.46 3.01
C LEU A 142 8.34 -1.87 2.37
N ALA A 143 7.74 -2.99 2.80
CA ALA A 143 6.45 -3.44 2.29
C ALA A 143 5.33 -2.41 2.51
N LEU A 144 5.25 -1.80 3.70
CA LEU A 144 4.33 -0.69 4.00
C LEU A 144 4.55 0.51 3.07
N THR A 145 5.81 0.84 2.78
CA THR A 145 6.14 1.94 1.87
C THR A 145 5.67 1.64 0.45
N SER A 146 5.86 0.40 -0.03
CA SER A 146 5.41 -0.05 -1.34
C SER A 146 3.89 0.03 -1.48
N VAL A 147 3.16 -0.49 -0.48
CA VAL A 147 1.68 -0.43 -0.47
C VAL A 147 1.19 1.02 -0.42
N ASN A 148 1.83 1.88 0.38
CA ASN A 148 1.47 3.31 0.40
C ASN A 148 1.67 3.99 -0.96
N LYS A 149 2.73 3.63 -1.70
CA LYS A 149 2.95 4.13 -3.07
C LYS A 149 1.86 3.65 -4.02
N PHE A 150 1.44 2.38 -3.92
CA PHE A 150 0.37 1.86 -4.78
C PHE A 150 -0.93 2.63 -4.60
N LEU A 151 -1.29 2.95 -3.35
CA LEU A 151 -2.44 3.80 -3.04
C LEU A 151 -2.23 5.24 -3.54
N SER A 152 -1.08 5.85 -3.24
CA SER A 152 -0.80 7.25 -3.52
C SER A 152 -0.69 7.56 -5.02
N TYR A 153 -0.16 6.62 -5.80
CA TYR A 153 -0.05 6.74 -7.25
C TYR A 153 -1.32 6.29 -7.99
N GLY A 154 -2.31 5.76 -7.27
CA GLY A 154 -3.58 5.33 -7.86
C GLY A 154 -3.43 4.12 -8.79
N LEU A 155 -2.59 3.14 -8.42
CA LEU A 155 -2.43 1.90 -9.18
C LEU A 155 -3.67 1.00 -9.09
N ILE A 156 -4.52 1.25 -8.10
CA ILE A 156 -5.76 0.54 -7.86
C ILE A 156 -6.89 1.45 -8.32
N ASP A 157 -7.55 1.06 -9.41
CA ASP A 157 -8.75 1.76 -9.86
C ASP A 157 -9.90 1.49 -8.89
N SER A 158 -10.52 2.55 -8.38
CA SER A 158 -11.71 2.45 -7.53
C SER A 158 -12.90 1.83 -8.23
N ASN A 159 -12.91 1.73 -9.56
CA ASN A 159 -14.01 1.09 -10.30
C ASN A 159 -13.72 -0.38 -10.64
N HIS A 160 -12.54 -0.90 -10.32
CA HIS A 160 -12.19 -2.30 -10.58
C HIS A 160 -13.02 -3.23 -9.67
N GLU A 161 -13.53 -4.35 -10.21
CA GLU A 161 -14.41 -5.27 -9.48
C GLU A 161 -13.74 -5.83 -8.20
N GLY A 162 -12.48 -6.25 -8.29
CA GLY A 162 -11.66 -6.67 -7.14
C GLY A 162 -11.12 -5.55 -6.23
N ALA A 163 -11.48 -4.28 -6.42
CA ALA A 163 -10.97 -3.18 -5.59
C ALA A 163 -11.44 -3.30 -4.13
N ALA A 164 -12.70 -3.68 -3.90
CA ALA A 164 -13.25 -3.78 -2.56
C ALA A 164 -12.56 -4.85 -1.72
N GLU A 165 -12.41 -6.05 -2.27
CA GLU A 165 -11.66 -7.13 -1.63
C GLU A 165 -10.21 -6.72 -1.35
N GLY A 166 -9.55 -6.06 -2.32
CA GLY A 166 -8.19 -5.58 -2.16
C GLY A 166 -8.05 -4.58 -1.00
N MET A 167 -9.01 -3.67 -0.83
CA MET A 167 -9.00 -2.68 0.25
C MET A 167 -9.30 -3.27 1.61
N GLU A 168 -10.21 -4.23 1.69
CA GLU A 168 -10.52 -4.96 2.93
C GLU A 168 -9.31 -5.78 3.40
N ASN A 169 -8.67 -6.53 2.51
CA ASN A 169 -7.46 -7.29 2.86
C ASN A 169 -6.30 -6.36 3.25
N LEU A 170 -6.16 -5.21 2.61
CA LEU A 170 -5.13 -4.23 2.92
C LEU A 170 -5.39 -3.57 4.29
N ALA A 171 -6.65 -3.22 4.59
CA ALA A 171 -7.03 -2.73 5.91
C ALA A 171 -6.67 -3.76 6.99
N ASP A 172 -7.14 -5.00 6.85
CA ASP A 172 -6.90 -6.09 7.79
C ASP A 172 -5.40 -6.35 8.01
N ALA A 173 -4.62 -6.44 6.94
CA ALA A 173 -3.19 -6.69 7.03
C ALA A 173 -2.44 -5.56 7.76
N VAL A 174 -2.81 -4.30 7.52
CA VAL A 174 -2.12 -3.14 8.09
C VAL A 174 -2.56 -2.88 9.54
N THR A 175 -3.83 -3.10 9.89
CA THR A 175 -4.32 -2.97 11.28
C THR A 175 -3.75 -4.04 12.18
N HIS A 176 -3.50 -5.24 11.64
CA HIS A 176 -2.91 -6.39 12.31
C HIS A 176 -1.44 -6.62 11.96
N ALA A 177 -0.74 -5.58 11.48
CA ALA A 177 0.67 -5.67 11.12
C ALA A 177 1.52 -6.14 12.30
N ARG A 178 2.49 -7.01 12.03
CA ARG A 178 3.44 -7.58 13.01
C ARG A 178 4.84 -7.52 12.44
N PHE A 179 5.81 -7.34 13.32
CA PHE A 179 7.22 -7.38 12.96
C PHE A 179 8.07 -7.69 14.18
N VAL A 180 9.22 -8.30 13.94
CA VAL A 180 10.26 -8.49 14.94
C VAL A 180 10.91 -7.14 15.21
N GLY A 181 10.73 -6.64 16.44
CA GLY A 181 11.37 -5.42 16.91
C GLY A 181 12.89 -5.58 16.89
N THR A 182 13.59 -4.63 16.27
CA THR A 182 15.05 -4.66 16.18
C THR A 182 15.69 -3.71 17.18
N ASP A 183 15.23 -2.46 17.16
CA ASP A 183 15.65 -1.40 18.03
C ASP A 183 14.53 -0.36 18.11
N PRO A 184 14.38 0.37 19.24
CA PRO A 184 13.23 1.25 19.45
C PRO A 184 13.06 2.32 18.36
N ALA A 185 14.15 2.87 17.81
CA ALA A 185 14.07 3.92 16.81
C ALA A 185 13.55 3.38 15.45
N SER A 186 14.02 2.21 15.02
CA SER A 186 13.50 1.51 13.85
C SER A 186 12.02 1.17 13.99
N ASP A 187 11.62 0.67 15.17
CA ASP A 187 10.26 0.25 15.44
C ASP A 187 9.28 1.44 15.37
N GLU A 188 9.64 2.59 15.94
CA GLU A 188 8.87 3.83 15.83
C GLU A 188 8.67 4.26 14.37
N VAL A 189 9.70 4.14 13.52
CA VAL A 189 9.59 4.44 12.09
C VAL A 189 8.60 3.51 11.40
N VAL A 190 8.58 2.23 11.75
CA VAL A 190 7.62 1.26 11.19
C VAL A 190 6.20 1.58 11.65
N LEU A 191 5.98 1.88 12.93
CA LEU A 191 4.69 2.30 13.47
C LEU A 191 4.17 3.58 12.76
N MET A 192 5.05 4.54 12.50
CA MET A 192 4.70 5.74 11.73
C MET A 192 4.30 5.40 10.28
N LYS A 193 4.97 4.43 9.64
CA LYS A 193 4.59 3.96 8.30
C LYS A 193 3.24 3.24 8.29
N ILE A 194 2.91 2.47 9.33
CA ILE A 194 1.57 1.88 9.49
C ILE A 194 0.51 2.99 9.52
N LEU A 195 0.68 4.00 10.38
CA LEU A 195 -0.25 5.13 10.47
C LEU A 195 -0.38 5.89 9.14
N GLN A 196 0.72 6.05 8.39
CA GLN A 196 0.70 6.67 7.06
C GLN A 196 -0.15 5.86 6.07
N VAL A 197 0.03 4.55 5.99
CA VAL A 197 -0.77 3.68 5.09
C VAL A 197 -2.25 3.76 5.46
N LEU A 198 -2.58 3.62 6.74
CA LEU A 198 -3.97 3.71 7.24
C LEU A 198 -4.61 5.04 6.90
N ARG A 199 -3.88 6.16 7.08
CA ARG A 199 -4.33 7.49 6.69
C ARG A 199 -4.56 7.58 5.18
N THR A 200 -3.62 7.11 4.37
CA THR A 200 -3.75 7.14 2.91
C THR A 200 -4.96 6.32 2.47
N LEU A 201 -5.18 5.14 3.06
CA LEU A 201 -6.32 4.28 2.74
C LEU A 201 -7.67 4.97 3.02
N LEU A 202 -7.81 5.64 4.17
CA LEU A 202 -9.03 6.36 4.54
C LEU A 202 -9.31 7.60 3.68
N LEU A 203 -8.27 8.18 3.08
CA LEU A 203 -8.38 9.43 2.31
C LEU A 203 -8.33 9.22 0.79
N ALA A 204 -7.85 8.06 0.33
CA ALA A 204 -7.77 7.73 -1.08
C ALA A 204 -9.17 7.41 -1.65
N PRO A 205 -9.38 7.59 -2.97
CA PRO A 205 -10.67 7.25 -3.61
C PRO A 205 -11.10 5.81 -3.39
N VAL A 206 -10.15 4.89 -3.33
CA VAL A 206 -10.37 3.46 -3.06
C VAL A 206 -10.88 3.19 -1.65
N GLY A 207 -10.66 4.11 -0.70
CA GLY A 207 -11.20 4.04 0.65
C GLY A 207 -12.74 4.07 0.72
N ALA A 208 -13.41 4.45 -0.38
CA ALA A 208 -14.87 4.36 -0.49
C ALA A 208 -15.38 2.91 -0.42
N HIS A 209 -14.52 1.93 -0.69
CA HIS A 209 -14.84 0.50 -0.58
C HIS A 209 -14.72 -0.06 0.83
N LEU A 210 -14.17 0.70 1.78
CA LEU A 210 -14.05 0.23 3.15
C LEU A 210 -15.43 0.16 3.83
N THR A 211 -15.68 -0.97 4.47
CA THR A 211 -16.81 -1.16 5.37
C THR A 211 -16.67 -0.28 6.63
N ASN A 212 -17.79 -0.02 7.31
CA ASN A 212 -17.75 0.78 8.54
C ASN A 212 -16.96 0.04 9.65
N GLU A 213 -17.02 -1.29 9.61
CA GLU A 213 -16.30 -2.22 10.47
C GLU A 213 -14.79 -2.02 10.30
N SER A 214 -14.29 -2.10 9.06
CA SER A 214 -12.87 -1.88 8.77
C SER A 214 -12.42 -0.46 9.10
N VAL A 215 -13.24 0.57 8.85
CA VAL A 215 -12.94 1.94 9.31
C VAL A 215 -12.82 2.01 10.83
N CYS A 216 -13.69 1.31 11.58
CA CYS A 216 -13.63 1.26 13.03
C CYS A 216 -12.35 0.58 13.52
N GLU A 217 -11.98 -0.56 12.93
CA GLU A 217 -10.74 -1.28 13.24
C GLU A 217 -9.50 -0.43 12.95
N ILE A 218 -9.49 0.30 11.83
CA ILE A 218 -8.42 1.24 11.48
C ILE A 218 -8.28 2.31 12.57
N MET A 219 -9.39 2.92 13.00
CA MET A 219 -9.35 3.93 14.06
C MET A 219 -8.84 3.35 15.38
N GLN A 220 -9.30 2.16 15.76
CA GLN A 220 -8.86 1.47 16.97
C GLN A 220 -7.36 1.16 16.93
N SER A 221 -6.85 0.66 15.80
CA SER A 221 -5.42 0.38 15.63
C SER A 221 -4.59 1.67 15.72
N CYS A 222 -5.03 2.75 15.07
CA CYS A 222 -4.39 4.06 15.19
C CYS A 222 -4.31 4.54 16.66
N PHE A 223 -5.38 4.39 17.44
CA PHE A 223 -5.37 4.75 18.86
C PHE A 223 -4.41 3.87 19.66
N ARG A 224 -4.46 2.54 19.47
CA ARG A 224 -3.55 1.61 20.12
C ARG A 224 -2.10 2.01 19.92
N ILE A 225 -1.68 2.25 18.67
CA ILE A 225 -0.32 2.69 18.34
C ILE A 225 0.02 4.02 19.04
N CYS A 226 -0.85 5.02 18.97
CA CYS A 226 -0.61 6.34 19.58
C CYS A 226 -0.48 6.28 21.12
N PHE A 227 -1.21 5.38 21.77
CA PHE A 227 -1.22 5.27 23.23
C PHE A 227 -0.13 4.33 23.77
N GLU A 228 0.17 3.25 23.05
CA GLU A 228 1.29 2.35 23.37
C GLU A 228 2.63 3.10 23.33
N MET A 229 2.81 3.96 22.31
CA MET A 229 3.99 4.83 22.18
C MET A 229 4.07 5.94 23.24
N ARG A 230 2.96 6.34 23.86
CA ARG A 230 2.94 7.30 24.98
C ARG A 230 3.26 6.67 26.33
N LEU A 231 3.06 5.37 26.49
CA LEU A 231 3.35 4.65 27.73
C LEU A 231 4.79 4.13 27.78
N SER A 232 5.38 3.77 26.63
CA SER A 232 6.81 3.39 26.55
C SER A 232 7.74 4.53 26.99
N GLY A 233 7.40 5.79 26.68
CA GLY A 233 8.18 6.97 27.08
C GLY A 233 8.06 7.37 28.56
N ARG A 234 7.11 6.83 29.34
CA ARG A 234 6.99 7.11 30.79
C ARG A 234 7.64 6.06 31.68
N SER A 235 8.03 4.90 31.13
CA SER A 235 8.74 3.87 31.90
C SER A 235 10.27 4.04 31.87
N ALA A 236 10.77 5.07 31.17
CA ALA A 236 12.20 5.37 31.00
C ALA A 236 12.64 6.68 31.71
N MET A 237 11.91 7.13 32.72
CA MET A 237 12.30 8.24 33.62
C MET A 237 12.33 7.79 35.07
#